data_AF-A0A7C6X205-F1
#
_entry.id   AF-A0A7C6X205-F1
#
_cell.length_a   1.000
_cell.length_b   1.000
_cell.length_c   1.000
_cell.angle_alpha   90.00
_cell.angle_beta   90.00
_cell.angle_gamma   90.00
#
_symmetry.space_group_name_H-M   'P 1'
#
loop_
_entity.id
_entity.type
_entity.pdbx_description
1 polymer ?
#
loop_
_entity_poly.entity_id
_entity_poly.type
_entity_poly.pdbx_seq_one_letter_code
_entity_poly.pdbx_strand_id
1 'polypeptide(L)'
;MIRAAFTGRAFTRRIRVLTAGLLILFVGASALFVAHAYRYREEFVFVTVEESSSRALAALPLGWERLPGVFVDCESRSIELEKKPWLWGVSLGTHYSASSQGIEFEESTCFSRTGKGTVSLDRPISVTGRDLTGNEIQLVDNGARVVRGDLVIEGTARSGVVRFRYGGERFSLSPGESWAEVLALVDGDVVKVDPESWESAVDEYLALGAPLTRVAVANRGFWPKNGVLVPEDIGGERR
;
A
#
# COMPACT_ATOMS: atom_id res chain seq x y z
N MET A 1 70.19 3.78 17.21
CA MET A 1 68.88 4.38 17.53
C MET A 1 68.38 5.19 16.33
N ILE A 2 67.73 4.56 15.34
CA ILE A 2 66.98 5.27 14.30
C ILE A 2 65.75 4.41 14.00
N ARG A 3 64.63 4.70 14.66
CA ARG A 3 63.33 4.06 14.41
C ARG A 3 62.28 5.17 14.33
N ALA A 4 61.32 4.96 13.42
CA ALA A 4 59.99 5.57 13.40
C ALA A 4 59.87 7.06 13.03
N ALA A 5 60.10 7.41 11.75
CA ALA A 5 59.60 8.69 11.21
C ALA A 5 58.88 8.58 9.85
N PHE A 6 58.99 7.45 9.14
CA PHE A 6 58.53 7.34 7.74
C PHE A 6 57.13 6.75 7.54
N THR A 7 56.50 6.17 8.58
CA THR A 7 55.17 5.54 8.48
C THR A 7 54.00 6.50 8.62
N GLY A 8 54.20 7.72 9.16
CA GLY A 8 53.10 8.67 9.43
C GLY A 8 52.56 9.43 8.21
N ARG A 9 53.39 9.72 7.20
CA ARG A 9 52.99 10.54 6.03
C ARG A 9 52.18 9.76 4.99
N ALA A 10 52.44 8.47 4.80
CA ALA A 10 51.67 7.63 3.88
C ALA A 10 50.26 7.34 4.43
N PHE A 11 50.14 7.17 5.75
CA PHE A 11 48.87 6.93 6.43
C PHE A 11 47.93 8.15 6.37
N THR A 12 48.46 9.35 6.64
CA THR A 12 47.69 10.61 6.56
C THR A 12 47.23 10.95 5.15
N ARG A 13 48.01 10.62 4.11
CA ARG A 13 47.61 10.83 2.70
C ARG A 13 46.49 9.88 2.27
N ARG A 14 46.53 8.61 2.70
CA ARG A 14 45.44 7.64 2.46
C ARG A 14 44.14 8.02 3.17
N ILE A 15 44.23 8.51 4.41
CA ILE A 15 43.05 9.01 5.14
C ILE A 15 42.41 10.20 4.41
N ARG A 16 43.20 11.17 3.92
CA ARG A 16 42.67 12.34 3.18
C ARG A 16 41.97 11.98 1.88
N VAL A 17 42.45 10.96 1.16
CA VAL A 17 41.81 10.49 -0.08
C VAL A 17 40.50 9.76 0.23
N LEU A 18 40.48 8.93 1.28
CA LEU A 18 39.26 8.25 1.73
C LEU A 18 38.21 9.24 2.25
N THR A 19 38.60 10.24 3.05
CA THR A 19 37.67 11.26 3.55
C THR A 19 37.14 12.16 2.45
N ALA A 20 37.97 12.54 1.46
CA ALA A 20 37.51 13.28 0.29
C ALA A 20 36.51 12.46 -0.54
N GLY A 21 36.76 11.16 -0.76
CA GLY A 21 35.84 10.26 -1.45
C GLY A 21 34.50 10.10 -0.72
N LEU A 22 34.53 9.92 0.61
CA LEU A 22 33.35 9.86 1.46
C LEU A 22 32.54 11.17 1.43
N LEU A 23 33.21 12.32 1.46
CA LEU A 23 32.57 13.62 1.39
C LEU A 23 31.84 13.80 0.03
N ILE A 24 32.48 13.44 -1.08
CA ILE A 24 31.87 13.51 -2.41
C ILE A 24 30.65 12.59 -2.51
N LEU A 25 30.76 11.36 -2.00
CA LEU A 25 29.63 10.42 -1.92
C LEU A 25 28.48 10.99 -1.09
N PHE A 26 28.79 11.57 0.07
CA PHE A 26 27.79 12.18 0.95
C PHE A 26 27.10 13.36 0.27
N VAL A 27 27.85 14.31 -0.29
CA VAL A 27 27.30 15.48 -0.99
C VAL A 27 26.46 15.04 -2.21
N GLY A 28 26.95 14.06 -2.97
CA GLY A 28 26.20 13.50 -4.11
C GLY A 28 24.88 12.84 -3.68
N ALA A 29 24.91 12.03 -2.63
CA ALA A 29 23.71 11.40 -2.07
C ALA A 29 22.73 12.45 -1.51
N SER A 30 23.23 13.47 -0.80
CA SER A 30 22.42 14.57 -0.30
C SER A 30 21.78 15.38 -1.44
N ALA A 31 22.52 15.67 -2.52
CA ALA A 31 21.99 16.38 -3.67
C ALA A 31 20.87 15.59 -4.37
N LEU A 32 21.03 14.27 -4.53
CA LEU A 32 19.98 13.40 -5.07
C LEU A 32 18.74 13.37 -4.17
N PHE A 33 18.93 13.30 -2.85
CA PHE A 33 17.84 13.32 -1.88
C PHE A 33 17.08 14.66 -1.91
N VAL A 34 17.79 15.79 -1.94
CA VAL A 34 17.19 17.13 -2.03
C VAL A 34 16.43 17.29 -3.35
N ALA A 35 17.01 16.85 -4.47
CA ALA A 35 16.33 16.88 -5.77
C ALA A 35 15.05 16.04 -5.77
N HIS A 36 15.06 14.87 -5.13
CA HIS A 36 13.87 14.03 -4.97
C HIS A 36 12.81 14.68 -4.06
N ALA A 37 13.22 15.22 -2.92
CA ALA A 37 12.32 15.89 -1.99
C ALA A 37 11.69 17.16 -2.59
N TYR A 38 12.45 17.90 -3.39
CA TYR A 38 11.97 19.08 -4.11
C TYR A 38 10.99 18.70 -5.23
N ARG A 39 11.26 17.60 -5.95
CA ARG A 39 10.37 17.08 -7.00
C ARG A 39 8.98 16.77 -6.46
N TYR A 40 8.93 16.03 -5.37
CA TYR A 40 7.67 15.69 -4.70
C TYR A 40 7.41 16.68 -3.58
N ARG A 41 7.65 17.98 -3.78
CA ARG A 41 7.42 18.97 -2.71
C ARG A 41 5.94 19.13 -2.44
N GLU A 42 5.16 19.30 -3.50
CA GLU A 42 3.75 19.67 -3.46
C GLU A 42 2.82 18.48 -3.68
N GLU A 43 3.30 17.45 -4.39
CA GLU A 43 2.49 16.31 -4.80
C GLU A 43 3.20 14.97 -4.50
N PHE A 44 2.42 13.89 -4.52
CA PHE A 44 2.89 12.50 -4.46
C PHE A 44 2.06 11.64 -5.41
N VAL A 45 2.55 10.47 -5.82
CA VAL A 45 1.75 9.53 -6.62
C VAL A 45 0.85 8.74 -5.69
N PHE A 46 -0.45 8.68 -5.98
CA PHE A 46 -1.40 7.93 -5.17
C PHE A 46 -1.85 6.64 -5.86
N VAL A 47 -1.87 5.55 -5.10
CA VAL A 47 -2.27 4.22 -5.56
C VAL A 47 -3.34 3.68 -4.63
N THR A 48 -4.43 3.18 -5.20
CA THR A 48 -5.46 2.44 -4.45
C THR A 48 -5.36 0.96 -4.75
N VAL A 49 -5.44 0.13 -3.72
CA VAL A 49 -5.43 -1.33 -3.79
C VAL A 49 -6.70 -1.83 -3.13
N GLU A 50 -7.54 -2.52 -3.89
CA GLU A 50 -8.83 -3.03 -3.42
C GLU A 50 -8.80 -4.55 -3.45
N GLU A 51 -9.10 -5.16 -2.31
CA GLU A 51 -9.42 -6.58 -2.19
C GLU A 51 -10.95 -6.72 -2.04
N SER A 52 -11.58 -7.51 -2.90
CA SER A 52 -13.01 -7.80 -2.83
C SER A 52 -13.23 -9.30 -2.81
N SER A 53 -13.47 -9.88 -1.63
CA SER A 53 -13.77 -11.30 -1.48
C SER A 53 -15.27 -11.57 -1.52
N SER A 54 -15.66 -12.72 -2.08
CA SER A 54 -17.07 -13.14 -2.09
C SER A 54 -17.54 -13.70 -0.75
N ARG A 55 -16.63 -14.22 0.07
CA ARG A 55 -16.96 -15.00 1.29
C ARG A 55 -16.07 -14.70 2.50
N ALA A 56 -15.19 -13.70 2.45
CA ALA A 56 -14.31 -13.38 3.57
C ALA A 56 -15.06 -12.94 4.83
N LEU A 57 -16.28 -12.39 4.71
CA LEU A 57 -17.10 -12.05 5.88
C LEU A 57 -17.96 -13.25 6.30
N ALA A 58 -17.64 -13.84 7.45
CA ALA A 58 -18.31 -15.03 7.99
C ALA A 58 -19.62 -14.71 8.73
N ALA A 59 -19.75 -13.48 9.25
CA ALA A 59 -20.93 -13.04 9.99
C ALA A 59 -21.18 -11.55 9.79
N LEU A 60 -22.46 -11.16 9.83
CA LEU A 60 -22.83 -9.75 9.78
C LEU A 60 -22.42 -9.06 11.09
N PRO A 61 -21.69 -7.94 10.99
CA PRO A 61 -21.20 -7.21 12.14
C PRO A 61 -22.32 -6.31 12.68
N LEU A 62 -23.11 -6.84 13.60
CA LEU A 62 -24.22 -6.13 14.22
C LEU A 62 -23.70 -4.96 15.06
N GLY A 63 -24.14 -3.74 14.74
CA GLY A 63 -23.75 -2.53 15.46
C GLY A 63 -22.36 -2.01 15.12
N TRP A 64 -21.78 -2.41 13.98
CA TRP A 64 -20.53 -1.81 13.51
C TRP A 64 -20.80 -0.35 13.10
N GLU A 65 -20.29 0.59 13.89
CA GLU A 65 -20.03 1.93 13.36
C GLU A 65 -18.99 1.78 12.24
N ARG A 66 -19.21 2.48 11.12
CA ARG A 66 -18.32 2.49 9.95
C ARG A 66 -16.86 2.50 10.44
N LEU A 67 -16.01 1.63 9.88
CA LEU A 67 -14.59 1.61 10.23
C LEU A 67 -14.08 3.06 10.21
N PRO A 68 -13.54 3.56 11.33
CA PRO A 68 -13.01 4.90 11.35
C PRO A 68 -11.75 4.86 10.50
N GLY A 69 -11.84 5.44 9.32
CA GLY A 69 -10.64 5.60 8.53
C GLY A 69 -10.92 6.09 7.12
N VAL A 70 -9.95 6.89 6.71
CA VAL A 70 -9.59 7.22 5.36
C VAL A 70 -10.76 7.41 4.38
N PHE A 71 -11.30 8.63 4.31
CA PHE A 71 -12.15 9.00 3.20
C PHE A 71 -11.29 9.40 1.99
N VAL A 72 -11.42 8.68 0.89
CA VAL A 72 -10.72 8.97 -0.37
C VAL A 72 -11.70 9.55 -1.38
N ASP A 73 -11.55 10.83 -1.69
CA ASP A 73 -12.28 11.49 -2.77
C ASP A 73 -11.36 11.63 -4.00
N CYS A 74 -11.63 10.79 -5.00
CA CYS A 74 -10.88 10.80 -6.25
C CYS A 74 -11.17 12.01 -7.14
N GLU A 75 -12.33 12.64 -7.01
CA GLU A 75 -12.72 13.81 -7.80
C GLU A 75 -11.99 15.05 -7.30
N SER A 76 -12.06 15.32 -6.00
CA SER A 76 -11.32 16.43 -5.38
C SER A 76 -9.84 16.13 -5.14
N ARG A 77 -9.41 14.87 -5.35
CA ARG A 77 -8.05 14.37 -5.04
C ARG A 77 -7.66 14.63 -3.60
N SER A 78 -8.59 14.35 -2.69
CA SER A 78 -8.40 14.55 -1.26
C SER A 78 -8.52 13.25 -0.47
N ILE A 79 -7.71 13.15 0.59
CA ILE A 79 -7.69 12.01 1.51
C ILE A 79 -7.88 12.58 2.90
N GLU A 80 -8.97 12.21 3.57
CA GLU A 80 -9.20 12.58 4.96
C GLU A 80 -8.67 11.48 5.86
N LEU A 81 -7.71 11.81 6.73
CA LEU A 81 -7.08 10.87 7.65
C LEU A 81 -7.41 11.27 9.07
N GLU A 82 -7.47 10.29 9.98
CA GLU A 82 -7.62 10.58 11.42
C GLU A 82 -6.50 11.48 11.96
N LYS A 83 -5.29 11.36 11.40
CA LYS A 83 -4.13 12.13 11.81
C LYS A 83 -3.31 12.56 10.61
N LYS A 84 -2.84 13.82 10.64
CA LYS A 84 -2.03 14.38 9.56
C LYS A 84 -0.64 13.72 9.54
N PRO A 85 -0.26 13.02 8.47
CA PRO A 85 1.08 12.48 8.34
C PRO A 85 2.07 13.58 7.99
N TRP A 86 3.35 13.35 8.31
CA TRP A 86 4.42 14.22 7.85
C TRP A 86 4.78 13.89 6.39
N LEU A 87 4.27 14.70 5.45
CA LEU A 87 4.37 14.43 4.01
C LEU A 87 5.65 14.95 3.34
N TRP A 88 6.60 15.52 4.08
CA TRP A 88 7.82 16.05 3.45
C TRP A 88 8.64 14.93 2.78
N GLY A 89 8.98 15.12 1.50
CA GLY A 89 9.69 14.14 0.68
C GLY A 89 8.92 12.86 0.34
N VAL A 90 7.64 12.75 0.70
CA VAL A 90 6.77 11.63 0.31
C VAL A 90 6.53 11.68 -1.19
N SER A 91 6.78 10.56 -1.87
CA SER A 91 6.63 10.41 -3.32
C SER A 91 5.53 9.42 -3.71
N LEU A 92 5.08 8.58 -2.77
CA LEU A 92 4.04 7.58 -2.97
C LEU A 92 3.11 7.57 -1.76
N GLY A 93 1.80 7.60 -2.00
CA GLY A 93 0.76 7.25 -1.05
C GLY A 93 0.04 5.99 -1.54
N THR A 94 -0.20 5.04 -0.66
CA THR A 94 -0.89 3.79 -0.97
C THR A 94 -2.03 3.62 0.00
N HIS A 95 -3.23 3.46 -0.52
CA HIS A 95 -4.42 3.12 0.23
C HIS A 95 -4.84 1.70 -0.12
N TYR A 96 -5.06 0.88 0.89
CA TYR A 96 -5.54 -0.49 0.78
C TYR A 96 -6.89 -0.60 1.48
N SER A 97 -7.85 -1.23 0.82
CA SER A 97 -9.14 -1.60 1.41
C SER A 97 -9.49 -3.05 1.09
N ALA A 98 -10.05 -3.75 2.08
CA ALA A 98 -10.56 -5.11 1.94
C ALA A 98 -12.06 -5.13 2.25
N SER A 99 -12.82 -5.71 1.34
CA SER A 99 -14.27 -5.76 1.41
C SER A 99 -14.81 -7.14 1.06
N SER A 100 -15.96 -7.47 1.64
CA SER A 100 -16.72 -8.66 1.29
C SER A 100 -18.20 -8.34 1.30
N GLN A 101 -18.91 -8.70 0.23
CA GLN A 101 -20.36 -8.45 0.08
C GLN A 101 -20.76 -6.97 0.26
N GLY A 102 -19.87 -6.05 -0.14
CA GLY A 102 -20.08 -4.60 0.00
C GLY A 102 -19.81 -4.04 1.40
N ILE A 103 -19.35 -4.87 2.34
CA ILE A 103 -18.94 -4.45 3.68
C ILE A 103 -17.42 -4.42 3.73
N GLU A 104 -16.85 -3.25 3.99
CA GLU A 104 -15.43 -3.06 4.24
C GLU A 104 -15.09 -3.52 5.67
N PHE A 105 -13.99 -4.27 5.82
CA PHE A 105 -13.60 -4.86 7.08
C PHE A 105 -12.12 -4.64 7.45
N GLU A 106 -11.31 -4.12 6.53
CA GLU A 106 -9.93 -3.70 6.79
C GLU A 106 -9.59 -2.56 5.85
N GLU A 107 -8.87 -1.58 6.36
CA GLU A 107 -8.30 -0.50 5.58
C GLU A 107 -6.93 -0.13 6.11
N SER A 108 -6.05 0.35 5.24
CA SER A 108 -4.77 0.93 5.67
C SER A 108 -4.27 1.95 4.66
N THR A 109 -3.60 2.99 5.16
CA THR A 109 -2.94 3.98 4.30
C THR A 109 -1.49 4.16 4.70
N CYS A 110 -0.60 4.11 3.73
CA CYS A 110 0.84 4.26 3.92
C CYS A 110 1.40 5.34 3.01
N PHE A 111 2.38 6.10 3.51
CA PHE A 111 3.11 7.11 2.75
C PHE A 111 4.60 6.77 2.71
N SER A 112 5.17 6.72 1.51
CA SER A 112 6.56 6.34 1.27
C SER A 112 7.35 7.47 0.61
N ARG A 113 8.56 7.70 1.13
CA ARG A 113 9.54 8.65 0.56
C ARG A 113 10.39 8.05 -0.54
N THR A 114 10.52 6.72 -0.57
CA THR A 114 11.36 6.02 -1.54
C THR A 114 10.59 5.67 -2.81
N GLY A 115 9.27 5.88 -2.82
CA GLY A 115 8.38 5.43 -3.89
C GLY A 115 8.22 3.91 -3.92
N LYS A 116 8.55 3.23 -2.82
CA LYS A 116 8.44 1.78 -2.66
C LYS A 116 7.57 1.44 -1.47
N GLY A 117 6.93 0.29 -1.49
CA GLY A 117 6.08 -0.19 -0.42
C GLY A 117 5.65 -1.63 -0.64
N THR A 118 5.02 -2.22 0.36
CA THR A 118 4.43 -3.55 0.30
C THR A 118 3.03 -3.46 0.91
N VAL A 119 2.04 -3.99 0.22
CA VAL A 119 0.70 -4.21 0.75
C VAL A 119 0.58 -5.69 1.07
N SER A 120 0.47 -6.00 2.36
CA SER A 120 0.46 -7.39 2.84
C SER A 120 -0.93 -8.01 2.69
N LEU A 121 -1.24 -8.46 1.47
CA LEU A 121 -2.53 -9.06 1.14
C LEU A 121 -2.69 -10.44 1.79
N ASP A 122 -1.61 -11.20 1.99
CA ASP A 122 -1.66 -12.54 2.58
C ASP A 122 -1.75 -12.55 4.12
N ARG A 123 -1.59 -11.38 4.75
CA ARG A 123 -1.64 -11.26 6.20
C ARG A 123 -3.05 -11.60 6.69
N PRO A 124 -3.20 -12.47 7.70
CA PRO A 124 -4.49 -12.71 8.32
C PRO A 124 -5.08 -11.41 8.89
N ILE A 125 -6.34 -11.14 8.57
CA ILE A 125 -7.12 -10.03 9.11
C ILE A 125 -7.95 -10.58 10.27
N SER A 126 -7.83 -9.93 11.43
CA SER A 126 -8.56 -10.31 12.64
C SER A 126 -9.52 -9.19 13.00
N VAL A 127 -10.79 -9.42 12.75
CA VAL A 127 -11.87 -8.53 13.17
C VAL A 127 -12.78 -9.33 14.09
N THR A 128 -12.84 -8.92 15.36
CA THR A 128 -13.74 -9.53 16.32
C THR A 128 -15.04 -8.74 16.42
N GLY A 129 -16.14 -9.47 16.55
CA GLY A 129 -17.48 -8.93 16.76
C GLY A 129 -18.20 -9.74 17.82
N ARG A 130 -19.47 -9.42 18.05
CA ARG A 130 -20.34 -10.21 18.93
C ARG A 130 -21.44 -10.90 18.13
N ASP A 131 -21.72 -12.15 18.48
CA ASP A 131 -22.88 -12.86 17.96
C ASP A 131 -24.18 -12.42 18.66
N LEU A 132 -25.32 -12.99 18.23
CA LEU A 132 -26.63 -12.73 18.83
C LEU A 132 -26.75 -13.17 20.29
N THR A 133 -25.84 -14.03 20.76
CA THR A 133 -25.78 -14.52 22.15
C THR A 133 -24.81 -13.71 23.00
N GLY A 134 -24.12 -12.72 22.41
CA GLY A 134 -23.15 -11.85 23.07
C GLY A 134 -21.73 -12.41 23.15
N ASN A 135 -21.45 -13.57 22.54
CA ASN A 135 -20.11 -14.15 22.51
C ASN A 135 -19.22 -13.47 21.47
N GLU A 136 -17.93 -13.35 21.77
CA GLU A 136 -16.94 -12.84 20.82
C GLU A 136 -16.68 -13.86 19.71
N ILE A 137 -16.79 -13.42 18.46
CA ILE A 137 -16.58 -14.23 17.27
C ILE A 137 -15.63 -13.54 16.30
N GLN A 138 -14.88 -14.32 15.51
CA GLN A 138 -14.14 -13.79 14.37
C GLN A 138 -15.11 -13.57 13.20
N LEU A 139 -15.12 -12.36 12.68
CA LEU A 139 -16.00 -11.95 11.58
C LEU A 139 -15.39 -12.26 10.22
N VAL A 140 -14.06 -12.41 10.14
CA VAL A 140 -13.34 -12.65 8.89
C VAL A 140 -12.89 -14.10 8.78
N ASP A 141 -13.36 -14.79 7.75
CA ASP A 141 -12.81 -16.07 7.27
C ASP A 141 -11.63 -15.81 6.34
N ASN A 142 -10.42 -15.92 6.89
CA ASN A 142 -9.19 -15.76 6.11
C ASN A 142 -8.96 -16.91 5.11
N GLY A 143 -9.61 -18.07 5.27
CA GLY A 143 -9.55 -19.15 4.28
C GLY A 143 -10.31 -18.82 2.99
N ALA A 144 -11.25 -17.88 3.05
CA ALA A 144 -11.99 -17.38 1.91
C ALA A 144 -11.35 -16.15 1.22
N ARG A 145 -10.19 -15.67 1.73
CA ARG A 145 -9.38 -14.61 1.12
C ARG A 145 -8.34 -15.24 0.22
N VAL A 146 -8.61 -15.24 -1.09
CA VAL A 146 -7.80 -15.96 -2.08
C VAL A 146 -6.83 -14.98 -2.72
N VAL A 147 -5.55 -15.02 -2.34
CA VAL A 147 -4.51 -14.12 -2.86
C VAL A 147 -3.22 -14.87 -3.19
N ARG A 148 -2.37 -14.31 -4.06
CA ARG A 148 -1.09 -14.91 -4.49
C ARG A 148 0.14 -14.36 -3.75
N GLY A 149 -0.06 -13.86 -2.52
CA GLY A 149 0.98 -13.26 -1.67
C GLY A 149 0.92 -11.73 -1.61
N ASP A 150 2.02 -11.10 -1.24
CA ASP A 150 2.12 -9.64 -1.13
C ASP A 150 2.13 -8.91 -2.48
N LEU A 151 1.48 -7.74 -2.53
CA LEU A 151 1.65 -6.77 -3.61
C LEU A 151 2.83 -5.85 -3.29
N VAL A 152 3.90 -5.95 -4.06
CA VAL A 152 5.12 -5.16 -3.87
C VAL A 152 5.18 -4.02 -4.87
N ILE A 153 5.32 -2.80 -4.36
CA ILE A 153 5.59 -1.60 -5.15
C ILE A 153 7.10 -1.42 -5.26
N GLU A 154 7.67 -1.76 -6.42
CA GLU A 154 9.12 -1.79 -6.65
C GLU A 154 9.73 -0.39 -6.83
N GLY A 155 8.91 0.58 -7.26
CA GLY A 155 9.33 1.98 -7.40
C GLY A 155 8.35 2.87 -8.18
N THR A 156 8.39 4.16 -7.88
CA THR A 156 7.68 5.21 -8.60
C THR A 156 8.63 5.98 -9.51
N ALA A 157 8.31 6.04 -10.80
CA ALA A 157 9.06 6.79 -11.79
C ALA A 157 8.72 8.28 -11.76
N ARG A 158 9.56 9.07 -12.41
CA ARG A 158 9.37 10.51 -12.58
C ARG A 158 8.03 10.83 -13.28
N SER A 159 7.67 10.06 -14.30
CA SER A 159 6.40 10.23 -15.03
C SER A 159 5.14 9.93 -14.21
N GLY A 160 5.29 9.44 -12.97
CA GLY A 160 4.17 8.95 -12.18
C GLY A 160 3.85 7.48 -12.42
N VAL A 161 4.56 6.81 -13.35
CA VAL A 161 4.43 5.37 -13.58
C VAL A 161 4.90 4.61 -12.33
N VAL A 162 4.10 3.65 -11.87
CA VAL A 162 4.41 2.81 -10.71
C VAL A 162 4.63 1.38 -11.17
N ARG A 163 5.70 0.74 -10.67
CA ARG A 163 6.04 -0.66 -10.98
C ARG A 163 5.63 -1.56 -9.83
N PHE A 164 4.97 -2.66 -10.15
CA PHE A 164 4.42 -3.62 -9.21
C PHE A 164 4.97 -5.02 -9.46
N ARG A 165 5.00 -5.83 -8.39
CA ARG A 165 5.20 -7.28 -8.44
C ARG A 165 4.16 -7.96 -7.56
N TYR A 166 3.46 -8.95 -8.11
CA TYR A 166 2.43 -9.72 -7.42
C TYR A 166 2.28 -11.11 -8.03
N GLY A 167 2.16 -12.15 -7.21
CA GLY A 167 2.05 -13.53 -7.68
C GLY A 167 3.19 -13.99 -8.61
N GLY A 168 4.39 -13.41 -8.46
CA GLY A 168 5.55 -13.65 -9.34
C GLY A 168 5.57 -12.86 -10.65
N GLU A 169 4.47 -12.20 -11.01
CA GLU A 169 4.35 -11.36 -12.20
C GLU A 169 4.79 -9.91 -11.92
N ARG A 170 5.24 -9.20 -12.96
CA ARG A 170 5.55 -7.77 -12.89
C ARG A 170 4.70 -7.00 -13.88
N PHE A 171 4.18 -5.86 -13.45
CA PHE A 171 3.43 -4.94 -14.31
C PHE A 171 3.71 -3.49 -13.92
N SER A 172 3.32 -2.57 -14.79
CA SER A 172 3.49 -1.13 -14.57
C SER A 172 2.20 -0.43 -14.89
N LEU A 173 1.85 0.58 -14.09
CA LEU A 173 0.68 1.42 -14.32
C LEU A 173 1.11 2.86 -14.45
N SER A 174 0.75 3.48 -15.57
CA SER A 174 0.79 4.91 -15.80
C SER A 174 -0.33 5.61 -15.00
N PRO A 175 -0.22 6.92 -14.76
CA PRO A 175 -1.32 7.68 -14.15
C PRO A 175 -2.64 7.47 -14.90
N GLY A 176 -3.69 7.08 -14.18
CA GLY A 176 -5.02 6.78 -14.72
C GLY A 176 -5.21 5.30 -15.12
N GLU A 177 -4.15 4.50 -15.19
CA GLU A 177 -4.27 3.08 -15.51
C GLU A 177 -4.62 2.25 -14.26
N SER A 178 -5.35 1.17 -14.51
CA SER A 178 -5.70 0.16 -13.51
C SER A 178 -5.35 -1.24 -14.00
N TRP A 179 -5.20 -2.14 -13.04
CA TRP A 179 -5.01 -3.56 -13.26
C TRP A 179 -5.87 -4.30 -12.24
N ALA A 180 -6.41 -5.45 -12.62
CA ALA A 180 -7.14 -6.31 -11.72
C ALA A 180 -6.94 -7.79 -12.08
N GLU A 181 -7.10 -8.65 -11.08
CA GLU A 181 -7.26 -10.08 -11.26
C GLU A 181 -8.39 -10.63 -10.40
N VAL A 182 -8.92 -11.77 -10.83
CA VAL A 182 -9.85 -12.57 -10.05
C VAL A 182 -9.21 -13.92 -9.78
N LEU A 183 -9.27 -14.34 -8.52
CA LEU A 183 -8.74 -15.61 -8.03
C LEU A 183 -9.88 -16.43 -7.44
N ALA A 184 -9.86 -17.73 -7.69
CA ALA A 184 -10.78 -18.71 -7.12
C ALA A 184 -10.01 -19.75 -6.32
N LEU A 185 -10.62 -20.27 -5.25
CA LEU A 185 -10.13 -21.44 -4.54
C LEU A 185 -10.90 -22.68 -5.03
N VAL A 186 -10.25 -23.53 -5.81
CA VAL A 186 -10.84 -24.73 -6.42
C VAL A 186 -10.05 -25.94 -5.95
N ASP A 187 -10.73 -26.88 -5.29
CA ASP A 187 -10.10 -28.10 -4.74
C ASP A 187 -8.87 -27.84 -3.83
N GLY A 188 -8.85 -26.67 -3.19
CA GLY A 188 -7.75 -26.24 -2.32
C GLY A 188 -6.62 -25.49 -3.03
N ASP A 189 -6.67 -25.38 -4.36
CA ASP A 189 -5.70 -24.66 -5.17
C ASP A 189 -6.20 -23.27 -5.57
N VAL A 190 -5.28 -22.30 -5.60
CA VAL A 190 -5.55 -20.94 -6.05
C VAL A 190 -5.45 -20.87 -7.57
N VAL A 191 -6.57 -20.61 -8.23
CA VAL A 191 -6.69 -20.52 -9.68
C VAL A 191 -6.93 -19.08 -10.11
N LYS A 192 -6.13 -18.59 -11.06
CA LYS A 192 -6.34 -17.29 -11.72
C LYS A 192 -7.42 -17.45 -12.79
N VAL A 193 -8.45 -16.62 -12.71
CA VAL A 193 -9.54 -16.61 -13.69
C VAL A 193 -9.13 -15.76 -14.89
N ASP A 194 -9.39 -16.27 -16.09
CA ASP A 194 -9.14 -15.57 -17.35
C ASP A 194 -9.98 -14.28 -17.42
N PRO A 195 -9.37 -13.10 -17.67
CA PRO A 195 -10.10 -11.85 -17.88
C PRO A 195 -11.24 -11.92 -18.89
N GLU A 196 -11.12 -12.72 -19.95
CA GLU A 196 -12.17 -12.84 -20.97
C GLU A 196 -13.40 -13.61 -20.46
N SER A 197 -13.25 -14.41 -19.40
CA SER A 197 -14.30 -15.25 -18.83
C SER A 197 -14.74 -14.81 -17.43
N TRP A 198 -14.37 -13.62 -16.97
CA TRP A 198 -14.64 -13.18 -15.58
C TRP A 198 -16.11 -13.32 -15.20
N GLU A 199 -17.02 -12.81 -16.02
CA GLU A 199 -18.46 -12.84 -15.71
C GLU A 199 -18.97 -14.28 -15.56
N SER A 200 -18.77 -15.11 -16.57
CA SER A 200 -19.23 -16.51 -16.56
C SER A 200 -18.57 -17.36 -15.47
N ALA A 201 -17.26 -17.19 -15.25
CA ALA A 201 -16.53 -17.98 -14.27
C ALA A 201 -16.84 -17.56 -12.84
N VAL A 202 -17.04 -16.26 -12.58
CA VAL A 202 -17.49 -15.77 -11.27
C VAL A 202 -18.85 -16.38 -10.94
N ASP A 203 -19.81 -16.35 -11.86
CA ASP A 203 -21.14 -16.94 -11.64
C ASP A 203 -21.06 -18.44 -11.36
N GLU A 204 -20.25 -19.18 -12.12
CA GLU A 204 -20.03 -20.61 -11.92
C GLU A 204 -19.42 -20.91 -10.53
N TYR A 205 -18.33 -20.22 -10.18
CA TYR A 205 -17.67 -20.42 -8.89
C TYR A 205 -18.55 -20.02 -7.72
N LEU A 206 -19.34 -18.94 -7.84
CA LEU A 206 -20.33 -18.55 -6.84
C LEU A 206 -21.41 -19.63 -6.69
N ALA A 207 -21.91 -20.20 -7.79
CA ALA A 207 -22.91 -21.27 -7.76
C ALA A 207 -22.38 -22.55 -7.11
N LEU A 208 -21.08 -22.85 -7.29
CA LEU A 208 -20.39 -23.96 -6.63
C LEU A 208 -19.99 -23.65 -5.18
N GLY A 209 -20.16 -22.42 -4.73
CA GLY A 209 -19.72 -21.97 -3.40
C GLY A 209 -18.20 -21.85 -3.26
N ALA A 210 -17.45 -21.79 -4.35
CA ALA A 210 -16.01 -21.57 -4.29
C ALA A 210 -15.70 -20.13 -3.82
N PRO A 211 -14.80 -19.93 -2.84
CA PRO A 211 -14.31 -18.60 -2.50
C PRO A 211 -13.65 -17.91 -3.69
N LEU A 212 -13.98 -16.65 -3.89
CA LEU A 212 -13.42 -15.78 -4.93
C LEU A 212 -12.85 -14.54 -4.29
N THR A 213 -11.80 -13.99 -4.88
CA THR A 213 -11.26 -12.69 -4.49
C THR A 213 -10.79 -11.92 -5.72
N ARG A 214 -11.30 -10.70 -5.87
CA ARG A 214 -10.79 -9.74 -6.83
C ARG A 214 -9.73 -8.89 -6.15
N VAL A 215 -8.55 -8.76 -6.76
CA VAL A 215 -7.54 -7.78 -6.38
C VAL A 215 -7.45 -6.76 -7.49
N ALA A 216 -7.63 -5.48 -7.16
CA ALA A 216 -7.52 -4.38 -8.11
C ALA A 216 -6.55 -3.33 -7.63
N VAL A 217 -5.76 -2.78 -8.55
CA VAL A 217 -4.76 -1.75 -8.31
C VAL A 217 -5.01 -0.63 -9.30
N ALA A 218 -5.13 0.61 -8.81
CA ALA A 218 -5.25 1.78 -9.67
C ALA A 218 -4.21 2.82 -9.33
N ASN A 219 -3.49 3.30 -10.34
CA ASN A 219 -2.62 4.46 -10.22
C ASN A 219 -3.46 5.72 -10.43
N ARG A 220 -3.80 6.41 -9.34
CA ARG A 220 -4.62 7.63 -9.35
C ARG A 220 -3.83 8.88 -9.77
N GLY A 221 -2.56 8.73 -10.14
CA GLY A 221 -1.69 9.81 -10.59
C GLY A 221 -1.17 10.69 -9.46
N PHE A 222 -0.84 11.94 -9.79
CA PHE A 222 -0.31 12.90 -8.82
C PHE A 222 -1.43 13.52 -7.99
N TRP A 223 -1.26 13.42 -6.68
CA TRP A 223 -2.16 13.93 -5.67
C TRP A 223 -1.48 15.04 -4.87
N PRO A 224 -2.18 16.15 -4.63
CA PRO A 224 -1.59 17.29 -3.97
C PRO A 224 -1.58 17.06 -2.45
N LYS A 225 -0.49 17.42 -1.78
CA LYS A 225 -0.31 17.18 -0.34
C LYS A 225 -1.21 18.03 0.54
N ASN A 226 -1.65 19.18 0.04
CA ASN A 226 -2.67 19.97 0.70
C ASN A 226 -4.06 19.32 0.64
N GLY A 227 -4.27 18.36 -0.26
CA GLY A 227 -5.45 17.50 -0.31
C GLY A 227 -5.45 16.41 0.76
N VAL A 228 -4.38 16.26 1.55
CA VAL A 228 -4.38 15.38 2.73
C VAL A 228 -4.92 16.15 3.92
N LEU A 229 -6.17 15.87 4.23
CA LEU A 229 -6.98 16.54 5.25
C LEU A 229 -7.02 15.70 6.52
N VAL A 230 -7.38 16.35 7.61
CA VAL A 230 -7.80 15.70 8.84
C VAL A 230 -9.16 16.29 9.15
N PRO A 231 -10.15 15.49 9.60
CA PRO A 231 -11.40 16.05 10.09
C PRO A 231 -11.05 17.15 11.09
N GLU A 232 -11.50 18.39 10.83
CA GLU A 232 -11.38 19.41 11.86
C GLU A 232 -12.13 18.89 13.07
N ASP A 233 -11.43 18.85 14.22
CA ASP A 233 -12.02 18.50 15.49
C ASP A 233 -13.29 19.37 15.59
N ILE A 234 -14.47 18.75 15.48
CA ILE A 234 -15.74 19.46 15.63
C ILE A 234 -15.80 19.82 17.11
N GLY A 235 -15.11 20.90 17.47
CA GLY A 235 -15.26 21.64 18.70
C GLY A 235 -16.66 22.24 18.68
N GLY A 236 -17.64 21.45 19.10
CA GLY A 236 -19.04 21.83 19.11
C GLY A 236 -19.91 20.72 19.68
N GLU A 237 -19.92 20.61 21.01
CA GLU A 237 -20.96 19.97 21.83
C GLU A 237 -21.48 18.59 21.40
N ARG A 238 -20.84 17.53 21.89
CA ARG A 238 -21.61 16.39 22.40
C ARG A 238 -21.99 16.70 23.85
N ARG A 239 -23.15 17.32 24.04
CA ARG A 239 -23.92 17.31 25.30
C ARG A 239 -25.12 16.40 25.12
#